data_AF-A0AAU4M4P6-F1
#
_entry.id   AF-A0AAU4M4P6-F1
#
_cell.length_a   1.000
_cell.length_b   1.000
_cell.length_c   1.000
_cell.angle_alpha   90.00
_cell.angle_beta   90.00
_cell.angle_gamma   90.00
#
_symmetry.space_group_name_H-M   'P 1'
#
loop_
_entity.id
_entity.type
_entity.pdbx_description
1 polymer ?
#
loop_
_entity_poly.entity_id
_entity_poly.type
_entity_poly.pdbx_seq_one_letter_code
_entity_poly.pdbx_strand_id
1 'polypeptide(L)' 'MSVGESAGTRAQDLEQAAERATDPAERQRLKDQARRLKEQSEHAGGTGKPD' A
#
# COMPACT_ATOMS: atom_id res chain seq x y z
N MET A 1 3.37 16.96 15.58
CA MET A 1 2.62 16.92 14.30
C MET A 1 2.99 15.63 13.60
N SER A 2 1.99 14.81 13.32
CA SER A 2 2.11 13.45 12.77
C SER A 2 2.84 13.46 11.43
N VAL A 3 4.08 12.95 11.39
CA VAL A 3 4.77 12.63 10.14
C VAL A 3 4.94 11.13 10.11
N GLY A 4 3.89 10.48 9.62
CA GLY A 4 3.78 9.04 9.63
C GLY A 4 2.41 8.61 9.15
N GLU A 5 1.89 9.26 8.11
CA GLU A 5 0.85 8.65 7.30
C GLU A 5 1.54 7.58 6.45
N SER A 6 1.97 6.55 7.17
CA SER A 6 2.77 5.43 6.72
C SER A 6 2.04 4.78 5.58
N ALA A 7 2.74 4.48 4.51
CA ALA A 7 2.20 3.79 3.34
C ALA A 7 1.35 2.54 3.64
N GLY A 8 1.46 1.97 4.84
CA GLY A 8 0.54 0.98 5.38
C GLY A 8 -0.94 1.40 5.36
N THR A 9 -1.29 2.67 5.56
CA THR A 9 -2.69 3.14 5.54
C THR A 9 -3.28 3.10 4.13
N ARG A 10 -2.52 3.58 3.13
CA ARG A 10 -2.95 3.55 1.71
C ARG A 10 -3.01 2.13 1.17
N ALA A 11 -2.09 1.26 1.56
CA ALA A 11 -2.13 -0.15 1.20
C ALA A 11 -3.34 -0.86 1.84
N GLN A 12 -3.66 -0.58 3.11
CA GLN A 12 -4.84 -1.12 3.78
C GLN A 12 -6.15 -0.66 3.13
N ASP A 13 -6.24 0.61 2.73
CA ASP A 13 -7.41 1.13 2.02
C ASP A 13 -7.67 0.37 0.70
N LEU A 14 -6.61 0.14 -0.08
CA LEU A 14 -6.68 -0.65 -1.31
C LEU A 14 -7.04 -2.12 -1.04
N GLU A 15 -6.53 -2.71 0.04
CA GLU A 15 -6.85 -4.08 0.43
C GLU A 15 -8.33 -4.21 0.85
N GLN A 16 -8.84 -3.26 1.64
CA GLN A 16 -10.26 -3.21 2.00
C GLN A 16 -11.17 -2.94 0.81
N ALA A 17 -10.74 -2.10 -0.14
CA ALA A 17 -11.45 -1.92 -1.40
C ALA A 17 -11.49 -3.22 -2.21
N ALA A 18 -10.39 -4.00 -2.21
CA ALA A 18 -10.32 -5.30 -2.88
C ALA A 18 -11.26 -6.33 -2.24
N GLU A 19 -11.39 -6.32 -0.92
CA GLU A 19 -12.33 -7.19 -0.21
C GLU A 19 -13.79 -6.84 -0.48
N ARG A 20 -14.09 -5.55 -0.65
CA ARG A 20 -15.44 -5.08 -1.04
C ARG A 20 -15.71 -5.26 -2.54
N ALA A 21 -14.67 -5.35 -3.36
CA ALA A 21 -14.81 -5.61 -4.79
C ALA A 21 -15.40 -7.00 -5.02
N THR A 22 -16.58 -7.03 -5.63
CA THR A 22 -17.26 -8.25 -6.10
C THR A 22 -16.66 -8.78 -7.40
N ASP A 23 -15.98 -7.92 -8.17
CA ASP A 23 -15.29 -8.33 -9.38
C ASP A 23 -13.90 -8.92 -9.07
N PRO A 24 -13.59 -10.12 -9.60
CA PRO A 24 -12.32 -10.78 -9.33
C PRO A 24 -11.12 -10.07 -9.97
N ALA A 25 -11.29 -9.40 -11.12
CA ALA A 25 -10.22 -8.66 -11.78
C ALA A 25 -9.92 -7.34 -11.03
N GLU A 26 -10.95 -6.65 -10.56
CA GLU A 26 -10.85 -5.46 -9.72
C GLU A 26 -10.16 -5.76 -8.38
N ARG A 27 -10.57 -6.85 -7.71
CA ARG A 27 -9.92 -7.32 -6.48
C ARG A 27 -8.43 -7.58 -6.69
N GLN A 28 -8.07 -8.19 -7.81
CA GLN A 28 -6.67 -8.51 -8.12
C GLN A 28 -5.86 -7.24 -8.42
N ARG A 29 -6.44 -6.28 -9.15
CA ARG A 29 -5.83 -4.96 -9.40
C ARG A 29 -5.57 -4.20 -8.10
N LEU A 30 -6.55 -4.16 -7.21
CA LEU A 30 -6.46 -3.44 -5.93
C LEU A 30 -5.42 -4.08 -4.99
N LYS A 31 -5.38 -5.42 -4.89
CA LYS A 31 -4.33 -6.13 -4.14
C LYS A 31 -2.93 -5.91 -4.72
N ASP A 32 -2.79 -5.94 -6.04
CA ASP A 32 -1.49 -5.69 -6.69
C ASP A 32 -1.02 -4.25 -6.44
N GLN A 33 -1.95 -3.29 -6.49
CA GLN A 33 -1.67 -1.89 -6.19
C GLN A 33 -1.30 -1.67 -4.71
N ALA A 34 -1.99 -2.31 -3.77
CA ALA A 34 -1.64 -2.29 -2.34
C ALA A 34 -0.22 -2.81 -2.10
N ARG A 35 0.13 -3.93 -2.74
CA ARG A 35 1.45 -4.55 -2.65
C ARG A 35 2.54 -3.64 -3.23
N ARG A 36 2.32 -3.12 -4.44
CA ARG A 36 3.20 -2.13 -5.09
C ARG A 36 3.41 -0.88 -4.24
N LEU A 37 2.41 -0.45 -3.49
CA LEU A 37 2.45 0.76 -2.68
C LEU A 37 3.24 0.53 -1.38
N LYS A 38 3.12 -0.66 -0.76
CA LYS A 38 4.03 -1.12 0.29
C LYS A 38 5.47 -1.21 -0.22
N GLU A 39 5.69 -1.94 -1.31
CA GLU A 39 7.02 -2.13 -1.89
C GLU A 39 7.67 -0.78 -2.26
N GLN A 40 6.94 0.12 -2.93
CA GLN A 40 7.45 1.46 -3.25
C GLN A 40 7.74 2.29 -2.02
N SER A 41 7.05 2.09 -0.92
CA SER A 41 7.26 2.89 0.28
C SER A 41 8.35 2.32 1.17
N GLU A 42 8.57 1.00 1.14
CA GLU A 42 9.76 0.36 1.67
C GLU A 42 11.00 0.77 0.86
N HIS A 43 10.89 0.84 -0.46
CA HIS A 43 11.98 1.30 -1.33
C HIS A 43 12.22 2.82 -1.26
N ALA A 44 11.17 3.63 -1.18
CA ALA A 44 11.27 5.09 -1.03
C ALA A 44 11.65 5.48 0.41
N GLY A 45 11.25 4.70 1.41
CA GLY A 45 11.64 4.89 2.81
C GLY A 45 13.03 4.35 3.15
N GLY A 46 13.52 3.35 2.42
CA GLY A 46 14.83 2.70 2.62
C GLY A 46 16.04 3.48 2.09
N THR A 47 15.85 4.64 1.46
CA THR A 47 16.97 5.55 1.11
C THR A 47 17.31 6.55 2.23
N GLY A 48 16.66 6.45 3.39
CA GLY A 48 17.06 7.11 4.64
C GLY A 48 17.98 6.22 5.49
N LYS A 49 19.24 6.10 5.07
CA LYS A 49 20.43 5.60 5.81
C LYS A 49 20.30 5.43 7.34
N PRO A 50 20.57 4.23 7.91
CA PRO A 50 21.09 4.14 9.26
C PRO A 50 22.63 4.26 9.21
N ASP A 51 23.15 5.14 10.07
CA ASP A 51 24.57 5.37 10.38
C ASP A 51 25.29 4.09 10.83
#